data_AF-A0A5M7B2G2-F1
#
_entry.id   AF-A0A5M7B2G2-F1
#
_cell.length_a   1.000
_cell.length_b   1.000
_cell.length_c   1.000
_cell.angle_alpha   90.00
_cell.angle_beta   90.00
_cell.angle_gamma   90.00
#
_symmetry.space_group_name_H-M   'P 1'
#
loop_
_entity.id
_entity.type
_entity.pdbx_description
1 polymer ?
#
loop_
_entity_poly.entity_id
_entity_poly.type
_entity_poly.pdbx_seq_one_letter_code
_entity_poly.pdbx_strand_id
1 'polypeptide(L)'
;MKIVHFTITLLILVFGLFIQSCGSSNDSIEEDIQKEEPENEDPKEETITCNGQRYSTVLPSPTEQFDISKWNLIWEDEFDYDDSKLEDNWASQNNSSGHILCSRWRENAVVKDGVIELQARKEQRGGQDWTCGNIWTKETFGYGYFEAKYKYAGASGTNNSFWLFSKLKGTGNNSEGVTCELDVNEGHFPNEVNTNRHHWEGGTSIDNSQQAYAEGLSPGYAHTLEEAVKTKHIRFSSHNANHFHIREFRIYEASSNCNYPEDILSNNADNSVAGLNNLSKDSQVTITSSGVLNDTYNVNAIADGSTATSWVSQKEGEKWLEFEWPSEQNIGHIQFINGWQSGTNWNTLISDYKIEAFVNNQWVEVGSYDVKDEYDFSTDYHKYGMDWSASGIKFYFDDKLIRTIPNNLCDEELNIYLSLAILEHAGEVTDAADGTSMKIDYVRYYKEK
;
A
#
# COMPACT_ATOMS: atom_id res chain seq x y z
N MET A 1 -35.85 23.39 15.79
CA MET A 1 -35.95 23.93 17.16
C MET A 1 -34.55 23.93 17.77
N LYS A 2 -34.05 25.12 18.11
CA LYS A 2 -32.78 25.47 18.82
C LYS A 2 -31.43 25.11 18.16
N ILE A 3 -30.89 26.13 17.49
CA ILE A 3 -29.46 26.34 17.20
C ILE A 3 -28.84 26.99 18.45
N VAL A 4 -27.69 26.49 18.92
CA VAL A 4 -26.93 27.06 20.05
C VAL A 4 -25.72 27.79 19.49
N HIS A 5 -25.62 29.10 19.74
CA HIS A 5 -24.46 29.94 19.45
C HIS A 5 -23.49 29.91 20.64
N PHE A 6 -22.20 29.70 20.40
CA PHE A 6 -21.12 29.95 21.35
C PHE A 6 -20.53 31.34 21.10
N THR A 7 -20.47 32.16 22.15
CA THR A 7 -19.82 33.48 22.14
C THR A 7 -18.57 33.39 23.02
N ILE A 8 -17.39 33.66 22.47
CA ILE A 8 -16.13 33.74 23.22
C ILE A 8 -15.87 35.22 23.55
N THR A 9 -15.70 35.51 24.83
CA THR A 9 -15.43 36.85 25.36
C THR A 9 -13.92 37.02 25.57
N LEU A 10 -13.36 38.08 24.99
CA LEU A 10 -11.97 38.49 25.10
C LEU A 10 -11.74 39.28 26.40
N LEU A 11 -10.76 38.88 27.22
CA LEU A 11 -10.38 39.59 28.45
C LEU A 11 -9.08 40.38 28.21
N ILE A 12 -9.17 41.71 28.28
CA ILE A 12 -8.03 42.65 28.24
C ILE A 12 -7.67 43.01 29.68
N LEU A 13 -6.39 42.88 30.04
CA LEU A 13 -5.84 43.31 31.34
C LEU A 13 -4.91 44.51 31.13
N VAL A 14 -5.25 45.63 31.77
CA VAL A 14 -4.47 46.87 31.87
C VAL A 14 -4.35 47.20 33.35
N PHE A 15 -3.20 47.77 33.75
CA PHE A 15 -2.85 48.64 34.89
C PHE A 15 -1.53 48.19 35.54
N GLY A 16 -0.58 49.05 35.89
CA GLY A 16 -0.53 50.51 35.85
C GLY A 16 0.86 51.05 36.22
N LEU A 17 1.11 52.31 35.87
CA LEU A 17 2.29 53.10 36.26
C LEU A 17 2.19 53.57 37.72
N PHE A 18 3.35 53.67 38.39
CA PHE A 18 3.58 54.59 39.51
C PHE A 18 4.93 55.32 39.35
N ILE A 19 4.93 56.61 39.71
CA ILE A 19 6.00 57.60 39.52
C ILE A 19 6.68 57.91 40.88
N GLN A 20 8.03 58.00 40.83
CA GLN A 20 9.04 58.74 41.63
C GLN A 20 8.97 58.91 43.16
N SER A 21 10.15 58.77 43.78
CA SER A 21 10.72 59.79 44.70
C SER A 21 12.26 59.68 44.76
N CYS A 22 12.94 60.84 44.75
CA CYS A 22 14.39 60.99 44.93
C CYS A 22 14.83 60.80 46.39
N GLY A 23 16.06 60.34 46.58
CA GLY A 23 16.81 60.43 47.84
C GLY A 23 18.30 60.35 47.56
N SER A 24 19.05 61.42 47.82
CA SER A 24 20.51 61.48 47.65
C SER A 24 21.23 60.91 48.87
N SER A 25 22.30 60.17 48.64
CA SER A 25 23.47 60.16 49.52
C SER A 25 24.70 59.78 48.71
N ASN A 26 25.64 60.71 48.64
CA ASN A 26 27.00 60.48 48.16
C ASN A 26 27.67 59.41 49.02
N ASP A 27 28.22 58.38 48.40
CA ASP A 27 29.44 57.75 48.88
C ASP A 27 30.27 57.33 47.66
N SER A 28 31.49 57.87 47.62
CA SER A 28 32.53 57.63 46.63
C SER A 28 33.16 56.26 46.87
N ILE A 29 33.11 55.37 45.87
CA ILE A 29 33.92 54.16 45.82
C ILE A 29 34.52 54.05 44.42
N GLU A 30 35.83 53.78 44.39
CA GLU A 30 36.73 53.76 43.23
C GLU A 30 36.27 52.80 42.12
N GLU A 31 36.34 53.25 40.87
CA GLU A 31 36.17 52.41 39.68
C GLU A 31 37.38 51.48 39.53
N ASP A 32 37.18 50.18 39.77
CA ASP A 32 38.06 49.14 39.29
C ASP A 32 37.61 48.74 37.87
N ILE A 33 38.31 49.24 36.86
CA ILE A 33 38.06 48.91 35.45
C ILE A 33 38.58 47.50 35.20
N GLN A 34 37.73 46.50 35.40
CA GLN A 34 37.95 45.20 34.77
C GLN A 34 37.61 45.31 33.29
N LYS A 35 38.63 45.12 32.43
CA LYS A 35 38.42 44.86 31.02
C LYS A 35 37.75 43.49 30.89
N GLU A 36 36.46 43.48 30.55
CA GLU A 36 35.83 42.29 29.99
C GLU A 36 36.52 41.99 28.65
N GLU A 37 37.16 40.83 28.57
CA GLU A 37 37.52 40.23 27.28
C GLU A 37 36.22 39.88 26.54
N PRO A 38 36.13 40.13 25.22
CA PRO A 38 34.95 39.75 24.47
C PRO A 38 34.80 38.23 24.51
N GLU A 39 33.65 37.75 25.00
CA GLU A 39 33.22 36.37 24.78
C GLU A 39 33.19 36.13 23.26
N ASN A 40 34.11 35.31 22.78
CA ASN A 40 33.98 34.68 21.47
C ASN A 40 32.79 33.74 21.56
N GLU A 41 31.62 34.20 21.11
CA GLU A 41 30.57 33.27 20.68
C GLU A 41 31.16 32.45 19.53
N ASP A 42 31.38 31.15 19.74
CA ASP A 42 31.67 30.23 18.65
C ASP A 42 30.60 30.42 17.57
N PRO A 43 30.96 30.46 16.27
CA PRO A 43 29.97 30.61 15.22
C PRO A 43 28.97 29.46 15.35
N LYS A 44 27.68 29.77 15.54
CA LYS A 44 26.61 28.78 15.37
C LYS A 44 26.78 28.23 13.95
N GLU A 45 27.20 26.97 13.85
CA GLU A 45 27.18 26.24 12.58
C GLU A 45 25.76 26.36 12.01
N GLU A 46 25.64 27.03 10.86
CA GLU A 46 24.36 27.15 10.16
C GLU A 46 23.93 25.75 9.73
N THR A 47 22.84 25.26 10.33
CA THR A 47 22.18 24.02 9.90
C THR A 47 21.63 24.22 8.49
N ILE A 48 21.98 23.31 7.58
CA ILE A 48 21.45 23.33 6.22
C ILE A 48 19.96 22.98 6.29
N THR A 49 19.13 23.87 5.77
CA THR A 49 17.67 23.70 5.69
C THR A 49 17.22 23.61 4.24
N CYS A 50 16.37 22.64 3.95
CA CYS A 50 15.77 22.39 2.64
C CYS A 50 14.24 22.43 2.72
N ASN A 51 13.56 22.40 1.57
CA ASN A 51 12.13 22.11 1.56
C ASN A 51 11.96 20.59 1.78
N GLY A 52 11.58 20.20 2.99
CA GLY A 52 11.35 18.80 3.34
C GLY A 52 10.32 18.17 2.41
N GLN A 53 10.69 17.11 1.71
CA GLN A 53 9.80 16.49 0.73
C GLN A 53 10.07 15.00 0.58
N ARG A 54 8.97 14.22 0.60
CA ARG A 54 8.92 12.85 0.10
C ARG A 54 8.58 12.87 -1.39
N TYR A 55 9.31 12.11 -2.20
CA TYR A 55 8.95 11.81 -3.58
C TYR A 55 9.25 10.34 -3.91
N SER A 56 8.68 9.87 -5.02
CA SER A 56 8.77 8.47 -5.42
C SER A 56 8.82 8.33 -6.94
N THR A 57 9.31 7.19 -7.41
CA THR A 57 9.29 6.85 -8.82
C THR A 57 7.85 6.65 -9.31
N VAL A 58 7.43 7.43 -10.30
CA VAL A 58 6.13 7.25 -10.94
C VAL A 58 6.18 6.08 -11.93
N LEU A 59 5.36 5.06 -11.69
CA LEU A 59 5.21 3.96 -12.63
C LEU A 59 4.35 4.39 -13.83
N PRO A 60 4.69 3.96 -15.05
CA PRO A 60 3.84 4.19 -16.20
C PRO A 60 2.51 3.45 -16.01
N SER A 61 1.39 4.14 -16.21
CA SER A 61 0.06 3.57 -16.21
C SER A 61 -0.63 3.83 -17.56
N PRO A 62 -1.53 2.93 -18.00
CA PRO A 62 -2.37 3.22 -19.16
C PRO A 62 -3.21 4.48 -18.90
N THR A 63 -3.37 5.31 -19.93
CA THR A 63 -4.16 6.56 -19.85
C THR A 63 -5.61 6.39 -20.30
N GLU A 64 -5.96 5.20 -20.80
CA GLU A 64 -7.31 4.87 -21.24
C GLU A 64 -8.27 4.87 -20.05
N GLN A 65 -9.45 5.45 -20.25
CA GLN A 65 -10.56 5.49 -19.30
C GLN A 65 -11.73 4.71 -19.89
N PHE A 66 -12.49 4.02 -19.04
CA PHE A 66 -13.72 3.36 -19.45
C PHE A 66 -14.75 4.40 -19.91
N ASP A 67 -15.43 4.10 -21.02
CA ASP A 67 -16.43 4.98 -21.63
C ASP A 67 -17.79 4.29 -21.65
N ILE A 68 -18.57 4.51 -20.59
CA ILE A 68 -19.92 3.94 -20.41
C ILE A 68 -20.88 4.32 -21.57
N SER A 69 -20.60 5.39 -22.32
CA SER A 69 -21.47 5.83 -23.40
C SER A 69 -21.58 4.83 -24.56
N LYS A 70 -20.65 3.86 -24.64
CA LYS A 70 -20.63 2.77 -25.62
C LYS A 70 -21.47 1.55 -25.22
N TRP A 71 -22.05 1.55 -24.02
CA TRP A 71 -22.64 0.35 -23.42
C TRP A 71 -24.12 0.55 -23.05
N ASN A 72 -24.89 -0.53 -23.16
CA ASN A 72 -26.26 -0.65 -22.69
C ASN A 72 -26.31 -1.57 -21.48
N LEU A 73 -26.95 -1.13 -20.39
CA LEU A 73 -27.19 -1.96 -19.21
C LEU A 73 -28.17 -3.08 -19.56
N ILE A 74 -27.80 -4.32 -19.23
CA ILE A 74 -28.61 -5.52 -19.53
C ILE A 74 -29.12 -6.17 -18.25
N TRP A 75 -28.27 -6.22 -17.22
CA TRP A 75 -28.61 -6.84 -15.94
C TRP A 75 -27.92 -6.09 -14.81
N GLU A 76 -28.59 -5.98 -13.68
CA GLU A 76 -28.04 -5.38 -12.46
C GLU A 76 -28.63 -6.02 -11.20
N ASP A 77 -27.86 -5.95 -10.12
CA ASP A 77 -28.34 -6.16 -8.76
C ASP A 77 -27.77 -5.04 -7.88
N GLU A 78 -28.67 -4.22 -7.34
CA GLU A 78 -28.37 -3.07 -6.47
C GLU A 78 -28.51 -3.44 -4.98
N PHE A 79 -28.83 -4.69 -4.65
CA PHE A 79 -28.99 -5.19 -3.27
C PHE A 79 -29.96 -4.39 -2.37
N ASP A 80 -30.88 -3.61 -2.96
CA ASP A 80 -31.92 -2.85 -2.24
C ASP A 80 -33.19 -3.70 -2.03
N TYR A 81 -33.05 -4.77 -1.23
CA TYR A 81 -34.15 -5.65 -0.87
C TYR A 81 -33.91 -6.40 0.45
N ASP A 82 -34.97 -7.02 0.99
CA ASP A 82 -34.86 -7.91 2.16
C ASP A 82 -33.92 -9.09 1.90
N ASP A 83 -33.03 -9.40 2.85
CA ASP A 83 -32.07 -10.52 2.76
C ASP A 83 -32.69 -11.85 2.33
N SER A 84 -33.94 -12.11 2.70
CA SER A 84 -34.67 -13.33 2.28
C SER A 84 -34.86 -13.49 0.76
N LYS A 85 -34.58 -12.44 -0.04
CA LYS A 85 -34.72 -12.43 -1.49
C LYS A 85 -33.39 -12.59 -2.23
N LEU A 86 -32.26 -12.70 -1.53
CA LEU A 86 -30.96 -12.90 -2.18
C LEU A 86 -30.99 -14.09 -3.15
N GLU A 87 -31.66 -15.16 -2.73
CA GLU A 87 -31.83 -16.37 -3.50
C GLU A 87 -32.75 -16.23 -4.70
N ASP A 88 -33.33 -15.07 -5.01
CA ASP A 88 -34.04 -14.88 -6.29
C ASP A 88 -33.02 -14.88 -7.43
N ASN A 89 -31.94 -14.11 -7.30
CA ASN A 89 -30.90 -13.92 -8.31
C ASN A 89 -29.64 -14.77 -8.07
N TRP A 90 -29.36 -15.13 -6.81
CA TRP A 90 -28.09 -15.74 -6.40
C TRP A 90 -28.26 -17.15 -5.84
N ALA A 91 -27.18 -17.91 -5.85
CA ALA A 91 -27.03 -19.13 -5.09
C ALA A 91 -25.79 -19.01 -4.19
N SER A 92 -25.79 -19.69 -3.05
CA SER A 92 -24.70 -19.64 -2.08
C SER A 92 -24.01 -20.98 -1.91
N GLN A 93 -22.71 -20.92 -1.66
CA GLN A 93 -21.98 -22.09 -1.17
C GLN A 93 -22.41 -22.39 0.27
N ASN A 94 -22.46 -23.68 0.62
CA ASN A 94 -22.90 -24.16 1.93
C ASN A 94 -22.08 -25.38 2.37
N ASN A 95 -20.75 -25.28 2.26
CA ASN A 95 -19.82 -26.34 2.63
C ASN A 95 -18.39 -25.80 2.86
N SER A 96 -17.50 -26.67 3.33
CA SER A 96 -16.08 -26.37 3.45
C SER A 96 -15.38 -26.28 2.09
N SER A 97 -14.25 -25.59 2.07
CA SER A 97 -13.41 -25.42 0.89
C SER A 97 -11.95 -25.67 1.24
N GLY A 98 -11.35 -26.73 0.69
CA GLY A 98 -10.04 -27.22 1.15
C GLY A 98 -8.81 -26.42 0.70
N HIS A 99 -8.96 -25.45 -0.20
CA HIS A 99 -7.85 -24.62 -0.72
C HIS A 99 -7.76 -23.24 -0.05
N ILE A 100 -8.69 -22.92 0.86
CA ILE A 100 -8.73 -21.67 1.63
C ILE A 100 -8.86 -21.99 3.13
N LEU A 101 -8.78 -20.97 3.99
CA LEU A 101 -8.86 -21.14 5.44
C LEU A 101 -10.27 -20.94 6.02
N CYS A 102 -11.26 -20.57 5.21
CA CYS A 102 -12.64 -20.44 5.65
C CYS A 102 -13.63 -21.34 4.91
N SER A 103 -14.53 -21.96 5.67
CA SER A 103 -15.69 -22.66 5.12
C SER A 103 -16.74 -21.63 4.65
N ARG A 104 -17.59 -21.99 3.68
CA ARG A 104 -18.50 -21.03 3.03
C ARG A 104 -19.96 -21.35 3.31
N TRP A 105 -20.72 -20.32 3.72
CA TRP A 105 -22.13 -20.49 4.11
C TRP A 105 -23.00 -19.30 3.71
N ARG A 106 -24.27 -19.56 3.42
CA ARG A 106 -25.28 -18.53 3.14
C ARG A 106 -25.38 -17.50 4.27
N GLU A 107 -25.24 -17.91 5.52
CA GLU A 107 -25.37 -16.99 6.68
C GLU A 107 -24.26 -15.94 6.76
N ASN A 108 -23.21 -16.08 5.95
CA ASN A 108 -22.13 -15.11 5.83
C ASN A 108 -22.33 -14.14 4.64
N ALA A 109 -23.34 -14.33 3.79
CA ALA A 109 -23.71 -13.41 2.72
C ALA A 109 -25.02 -12.72 3.12
N VAL A 110 -24.97 -11.46 3.54
CA VAL A 110 -26.11 -10.78 4.17
C VAL A 110 -26.44 -9.50 3.41
N VAL A 111 -27.65 -9.40 2.88
CA VAL A 111 -28.14 -8.15 2.28
C VAL A 111 -28.69 -7.25 3.38
N LYS A 112 -28.17 -6.03 3.46
CA LYS A 112 -28.57 -5.05 4.48
C LYS A 112 -28.20 -3.65 4.03
N ASP A 113 -29.05 -2.67 4.32
CA ASP A 113 -28.78 -1.24 4.11
C ASP A 113 -28.38 -0.91 2.66
N GLY A 114 -28.98 -1.59 1.67
CA GLY A 114 -28.73 -1.37 0.24
C GLY A 114 -27.41 -1.94 -0.28
N VAL A 115 -26.75 -2.81 0.48
CA VAL A 115 -25.52 -3.52 0.08
C VAL A 115 -25.64 -5.00 0.40
N ILE A 116 -24.80 -5.83 -0.21
CA ILE A 116 -24.50 -7.16 0.31
C ILE A 116 -23.16 -7.19 1.04
N GLU A 117 -23.15 -7.77 2.23
CA GLU A 117 -21.94 -8.02 3.03
C GLU A 117 -21.56 -9.49 2.95
N LEU A 118 -20.36 -9.77 2.44
CA LEU A 118 -19.72 -11.08 2.60
C LEU A 118 -18.84 -11.01 3.84
N GLN A 119 -19.25 -11.67 4.91
CA GLN A 119 -18.68 -11.51 6.25
C GLN A 119 -17.69 -12.63 6.59
N ALA A 120 -16.51 -12.26 7.08
CA ALA A 120 -15.57 -13.18 7.71
C ALA A 120 -15.88 -13.30 9.20
N ARG A 121 -15.97 -14.53 9.71
CA ARG A 121 -16.17 -14.79 11.14
C ARG A 121 -15.19 -15.85 11.62
N LYS A 122 -14.60 -15.64 12.79
CA LYS A 122 -13.76 -16.62 13.47
C LYS A 122 -14.66 -17.62 14.19
N GLU A 123 -15.05 -18.65 13.46
CA GLU A 123 -16.01 -19.66 13.89
C GLU A 123 -15.59 -21.03 13.34
N GLN A 124 -15.39 -21.99 14.23
CA GLN A 124 -15.09 -23.36 13.83
C GLN A 124 -16.31 -24.04 13.22
N ARG A 125 -16.32 -24.17 11.89
CA ARG A 125 -17.39 -24.83 11.13
C ARG A 125 -16.82 -25.51 9.89
N GLY A 126 -17.36 -26.67 9.52
CA GLY A 126 -16.90 -27.41 8.34
C GLY A 126 -15.43 -27.91 8.41
N GLY A 127 -14.84 -27.97 9.61
CA GLY A 127 -13.44 -28.37 9.79
C GLY A 127 -12.41 -27.26 9.54
N GLN A 128 -12.84 -26.00 9.50
CA GLN A 128 -11.98 -24.82 9.30
C GLN A 128 -12.24 -23.81 10.43
N ASP A 129 -11.25 -22.98 10.76
CA ASP A 129 -11.32 -22.02 11.88
C ASP A 129 -12.12 -20.75 11.55
N TRP A 130 -12.44 -20.54 10.28
CA TRP A 130 -13.13 -19.36 9.78
C TRP A 130 -14.38 -19.75 8.95
N THR A 131 -15.37 -18.86 8.91
CA THR A 131 -16.49 -18.89 7.97
C THR A 131 -16.52 -17.63 7.11
N CYS A 132 -16.88 -17.75 5.82
CA CYS A 132 -17.02 -16.61 4.90
C CYS A 132 -18.21 -16.76 3.93
N GLY A 133 -18.58 -15.68 3.23
CA GLY A 133 -19.60 -15.68 2.19
C GLY A 133 -19.04 -15.99 0.80
N ASN A 134 -19.74 -16.82 0.02
CA ASN A 134 -19.48 -17.06 -1.41
C ASN A 134 -20.81 -17.25 -2.14
N ILE A 135 -21.09 -16.41 -3.12
CA ILE A 135 -22.31 -16.48 -3.92
C ILE A 135 -22.01 -16.40 -5.41
N TRP A 136 -22.92 -16.92 -6.23
CA TRP A 136 -22.88 -16.78 -7.68
C TRP A 136 -24.26 -16.54 -8.27
N THR A 137 -24.33 -15.84 -9.40
CA THR A 137 -25.59 -15.59 -10.11
C THR A 137 -26.18 -16.89 -10.61
N LYS A 138 -27.51 -16.99 -10.61
CA LYS A 138 -28.21 -18.11 -11.27
C LYS A 138 -28.17 -17.99 -12.79
N GLU A 139 -28.12 -16.77 -13.30
CA GLU A 139 -27.92 -16.48 -14.72
C GLU A 139 -26.45 -16.61 -15.12
N THR A 140 -26.24 -16.86 -16.41
CA THR A 140 -24.94 -16.88 -17.08
C THR A 140 -24.85 -15.73 -18.07
N PHE A 141 -23.64 -15.24 -18.31
CA PHE A 141 -23.36 -14.09 -19.15
C PHE A 141 -22.17 -14.37 -20.07
N GLY A 142 -22.31 -14.04 -21.36
CA GLY A 142 -21.19 -14.06 -22.31
C GLY A 142 -20.48 -12.70 -22.38
N TYR A 143 -19.76 -12.46 -23.48
CA TYR A 143 -19.03 -11.20 -23.73
C TYR A 143 -19.81 -9.94 -23.38
N GLY A 144 -19.15 -8.97 -22.77
CA GLY A 144 -19.75 -7.72 -22.34
C GLY A 144 -18.84 -6.99 -21.36
N TYR A 145 -19.35 -5.89 -20.82
CA TYR A 145 -18.70 -5.18 -19.73
C TYR A 145 -19.35 -5.58 -18.40
N PHE A 146 -18.52 -5.96 -17.45
CA PHE A 146 -18.90 -6.40 -16.12
C PHE A 146 -18.34 -5.40 -15.11
N GLU A 147 -19.14 -5.00 -14.13
CA GLU A 147 -18.71 -4.06 -13.11
C GLU A 147 -19.30 -4.43 -11.76
N ALA A 148 -18.50 -4.31 -10.71
CA ALA A 148 -18.97 -4.30 -9.34
C ALA A 148 -18.36 -3.11 -8.60
N LYS A 149 -19.14 -2.51 -7.71
CA LYS A 149 -18.66 -1.45 -6.82
C LYS A 149 -18.68 -1.96 -5.39
N TYR A 150 -17.52 -2.00 -4.75
CA TYR A 150 -17.40 -2.55 -3.41
C TYR A 150 -16.20 -2.01 -2.66
N LYS A 151 -16.15 -2.32 -1.37
CA LYS A 151 -14.99 -2.11 -0.52
C LYS A 151 -14.59 -3.39 0.19
N TYR A 152 -13.33 -3.50 0.52
CA TYR A 152 -12.73 -4.72 1.04
C TYR A 152 -13.12 -4.98 2.50
N ALA A 153 -13.04 -6.25 2.89
CA ALA A 153 -12.84 -6.62 4.27
C ALA A 153 -11.49 -6.07 4.75
N GLY A 154 -11.52 -5.16 5.73
CA GLY A 154 -10.35 -4.41 6.19
C GLY A 154 -9.40 -5.19 7.10
N ALA A 155 -8.82 -6.28 6.60
CA ALA A 155 -7.82 -7.05 7.32
C ALA A 155 -6.85 -7.77 6.37
N SER A 156 -5.59 -7.85 6.77
CA SER A 156 -4.58 -8.70 6.13
C SER A 156 -5.05 -10.16 6.10
N GLY A 157 -4.69 -10.90 5.04
CA GLY A 157 -5.09 -12.29 4.84
C GLY A 157 -6.48 -12.44 4.23
N THR A 158 -7.19 -11.34 3.93
CA THR A 158 -8.49 -11.37 3.22
C THR A 158 -8.29 -11.28 1.71
N ASN A 159 -9.01 -12.12 0.97
CA ASN A 159 -9.12 -12.06 -0.49
C ASN A 159 -10.54 -11.66 -0.89
N ASN A 160 -10.68 -10.53 -1.58
CA ASN A 160 -11.93 -9.85 -1.88
C ASN A 160 -12.23 -9.98 -3.38
N SER A 161 -13.05 -10.97 -3.74
CA SER A 161 -13.13 -11.44 -5.12
C SER A 161 -14.43 -11.06 -5.84
N PHE A 162 -14.28 -10.48 -7.03
CA PHE A 162 -15.29 -10.37 -8.09
C PHE A 162 -14.76 -11.08 -9.33
N TRP A 163 -15.40 -12.18 -9.71
CA TRP A 163 -14.87 -13.10 -10.71
C TRP A 163 -15.98 -13.81 -11.48
N LEU A 164 -15.65 -14.39 -12.62
CA LEU A 164 -16.58 -15.09 -13.48
C LEU A 164 -16.11 -16.52 -13.72
N PHE A 165 -17.04 -17.47 -13.59
CA PHE A 165 -16.73 -18.89 -13.71
C PHE A 165 -17.93 -19.73 -14.15
N SER A 166 -17.69 -20.87 -14.80
CA SER A 166 -18.75 -21.81 -15.18
C SER A 166 -19.09 -22.74 -14.03
N LYS A 167 -20.24 -22.55 -13.38
CA LYS A 167 -20.68 -23.42 -12.29
C LYS A 167 -20.85 -24.88 -12.72
N LEU A 168 -21.22 -25.11 -13.98
CA LEU A 168 -21.52 -26.43 -14.53
C LEU A 168 -20.26 -27.30 -14.68
N LYS A 169 -19.10 -26.69 -14.90
CA LYS A 169 -17.86 -27.42 -15.20
C LYS A 169 -16.97 -27.59 -13.98
N GLY A 170 -17.09 -26.74 -12.96
CA GLY A 170 -16.26 -26.83 -11.75
C GLY A 170 -14.78 -26.49 -12.01
N THR A 171 -14.00 -26.21 -10.95
CA THR A 171 -12.57 -25.82 -11.06
C THR A 171 -11.62 -27.03 -11.06
N GLY A 172 -10.45 -26.86 -11.69
CA GLY A 172 -9.31 -27.79 -11.58
C GLY A 172 -9.57 -29.22 -12.10
N ASN A 173 -9.03 -30.23 -11.40
CA ASN A 173 -9.07 -31.65 -11.78
C ASN A 173 -10.49 -32.26 -11.89
N ASN A 174 -11.53 -31.51 -11.53
CA ASN A 174 -12.93 -31.93 -11.66
C ASN A 174 -13.61 -31.31 -12.90
N SER A 175 -12.88 -30.52 -13.70
CA SER A 175 -13.39 -29.98 -14.96
C SER A 175 -13.40 -31.06 -16.04
N GLU A 176 -14.60 -31.50 -16.43
CA GLU A 176 -14.77 -32.14 -17.73
C GLU A 176 -14.82 -31.05 -18.81
N GLY A 177 -13.84 -31.05 -19.72
CA GLY A 177 -13.79 -30.13 -20.87
C GLY A 177 -12.95 -28.86 -20.65
N VAL A 178 -13.27 -27.83 -21.44
CA VAL A 178 -12.61 -26.52 -21.45
C VAL A 178 -13.29 -25.62 -20.41
N THR A 179 -12.54 -24.98 -19.50
CA THR A 179 -13.08 -24.08 -18.48
C THR A 179 -12.24 -22.81 -18.37
N CYS A 180 -12.92 -21.66 -18.38
CA CYS A 180 -12.32 -20.35 -18.11
C CYS A 180 -12.77 -19.79 -16.76
N GLU A 181 -11.83 -19.15 -16.07
CA GLU A 181 -12.04 -18.27 -14.93
C GLU A 181 -11.49 -16.90 -15.29
N LEU A 182 -12.30 -15.87 -15.06
CA LEU A 182 -11.92 -14.48 -15.27
C LEU A 182 -12.09 -13.73 -13.96
N ASP A 183 -10.97 -13.40 -13.34
CA ASP A 183 -10.95 -12.68 -12.08
C ASP A 183 -10.81 -11.19 -12.39
N VAL A 184 -11.93 -10.46 -12.29
CA VAL A 184 -11.94 -9.01 -12.44
C VAL A 184 -11.13 -8.39 -11.31
N ASN A 185 -11.25 -8.96 -10.11
CA ASN A 185 -10.41 -8.66 -8.98
C ASN A 185 -10.40 -9.83 -7.98
N GLU A 186 -9.23 -10.34 -7.61
CA GLU A 186 -8.95 -11.13 -6.40
C GLU A 186 -8.15 -10.27 -5.42
N GLY A 187 -8.81 -9.27 -4.84
CA GLY A 187 -8.13 -8.16 -4.19
C GLY A 187 -7.60 -8.48 -2.80
N HIS A 188 -6.36 -8.10 -2.52
CA HIS A 188 -5.77 -8.21 -1.19
C HIS A 188 -5.75 -6.85 -0.48
N PHE A 189 -6.13 -6.85 0.80
CA PHE A 189 -6.03 -5.66 1.64
C PHE A 189 -4.55 -5.23 1.79
N PRO A 190 -4.23 -3.91 1.74
CA PRO A 190 -5.17 -2.79 1.71
C PRO A 190 -5.51 -2.25 0.31
N ASN A 191 -4.66 -2.46 -0.69
CA ASN A 191 -4.64 -1.65 -1.91
C ASN A 191 -4.36 -2.44 -3.20
N GLU A 192 -4.44 -3.78 -3.14
CA GLU A 192 -4.09 -4.63 -4.28
C GLU A 192 -5.33 -5.05 -5.07
N VAL A 193 -5.26 -4.88 -6.39
CA VAL A 193 -6.22 -5.38 -7.37
C VAL A 193 -5.54 -6.48 -8.19
N ASN A 194 -5.96 -7.73 -8.02
CA ASN A 194 -5.39 -8.85 -8.77
C ASN A 194 -6.33 -9.24 -9.90
N THR A 195 -5.87 -9.06 -11.13
CA THR A 195 -6.62 -9.48 -12.31
C THR A 195 -6.05 -10.79 -12.78
N ASN A 196 -6.89 -11.79 -13.07
CA ASN A 196 -6.41 -13.10 -13.51
C ASN A 196 -7.27 -13.64 -14.66
N ARG A 197 -6.62 -14.42 -15.53
CA ARG A 197 -7.29 -15.38 -16.40
C ARG A 197 -6.70 -16.74 -16.11
N HIS A 198 -7.56 -17.69 -15.78
CA HIS A 198 -7.19 -19.10 -15.72
C HIS A 198 -7.92 -19.89 -16.78
N HIS A 199 -7.21 -20.82 -17.40
CA HIS A 199 -7.77 -21.69 -18.42
C HIS A 199 -7.31 -23.13 -18.21
N TRP A 200 -8.28 -24.04 -18.14
CA TRP A 200 -8.05 -25.47 -18.01
C TRP A 200 -8.67 -26.25 -19.16
N GLU A 201 -7.95 -27.27 -19.63
CA GLU A 201 -8.42 -28.27 -20.58
C GLU A 201 -8.27 -29.66 -19.97
N GLY A 202 -9.40 -30.36 -19.76
CA GLY A 202 -9.40 -31.72 -19.20
C GLY A 202 -8.71 -31.81 -17.84
N GLY A 203 -8.93 -30.82 -16.97
CA GLY A 203 -8.30 -30.71 -15.66
C GLY A 203 -6.86 -30.17 -15.64
N THR A 204 -6.23 -29.98 -16.80
CA THR A 204 -4.86 -29.44 -16.89
C THR A 204 -4.89 -27.94 -17.14
N SER A 205 -4.17 -27.16 -16.33
CA SER A 205 -4.01 -25.73 -16.58
C SER A 205 -3.10 -25.52 -17.79
N ILE A 206 -3.60 -24.85 -18.82
CA ILE A 206 -2.85 -24.60 -20.06
C ILE A 206 -2.46 -23.14 -20.24
N ASP A 207 -3.12 -22.22 -19.55
CA ASP A 207 -2.77 -20.81 -19.50
C ASP A 207 -3.19 -20.22 -18.15
N ASN A 208 -2.29 -19.45 -17.55
CA ASN A 208 -2.55 -18.63 -16.38
C ASN A 208 -1.92 -17.26 -16.61
N SER A 209 -2.74 -16.22 -16.65
CA SER A 209 -2.30 -14.84 -16.85
C SER A 209 -2.67 -14.01 -15.63
N GLN A 210 -1.74 -13.86 -14.69
CA GLN A 210 -1.96 -13.16 -13.43
C GLN A 210 -1.19 -11.83 -13.38
N GLN A 211 -1.82 -10.78 -12.85
CA GLN A 211 -1.15 -9.51 -12.63
C GLN A 211 -1.80 -8.73 -11.48
N ALA A 212 -0.97 -8.39 -10.50
CA ALA A 212 -1.30 -7.47 -9.43
C ALA A 212 -1.12 -6.01 -9.90
N TYR A 213 -2.07 -5.17 -9.54
CA TYR A 213 -1.97 -3.71 -9.57
C TYR A 213 -2.15 -3.21 -8.13
N ALA A 214 -1.10 -2.61 -7.56
CA ALA A 214 -1.13 -2.08 -6.20
C ALA A 214 -1.03 -0.55 -6.26
N GLU A 215 -2.12 0.15 -5.97
CA GLU A 215 -2.15 1.62 -6.06
C GLU A 215 -1.31 2.24 -4.93
N GLY A 216 -0.59 3.32 -5.24
CA GLY A 216 0.28 3.99 -4.26
C GLY A 216 1.64 3.33 -4.02
N LEU A 217 1.91 2.13 -4.53
CA LEU A 217 3.25 1.52 -4.38
C LEU A 217 4.23 2.00 -5.44
N SER A 218 5.49 2.20 -5.04
CA SER A 218 6.58 2.64 -5.91
C SER A 218 7.83 1.78 -5.72
N PRO A 219 8.62 1.53 -6.78
CA PRO A 219 9.92 0.89 -6.67
C PRO A 219 11.01 1.78 -6.10
N GLY A 220 10.79 3.10 -6.03
CA GLY A 220 11.77 4.05 -5.52
C GLY A 220 11.10 5.08 -4.61
N TYR A 221 11.71 5.33 -3.45
CA TYR A 221 11.29 6.38 -2.53
C TYR A 221 12.48 7.24 -2.13
N ALA A 222 12.23 8.51 -1.91
CA ALA A 222 13.21 9.50 -1.52
C ALA A 222 12.62 10.48 -0.51
N HIS A 223 13.44 10.88 0.46
CA HIS A 223 13.12 11.82 1.52
C HIS A 223 14.24 12.85 1.61
N THR A 224 13.95 14.08 1.19
CA THR A 224 14.79 15.24 1.50
C THR A 224 14.39 15.75 2.86
N LEU A 225 15.34 15.84 3.79
CA LEU A 225 15.08 16.31 5.14
C LEU A 225 14.94 17.83 5.15
N GLU A 226 13.95 18.35 5.87
CA GLU A 226 13.76 19.80 6.03
C GLU A 226 14.96 20.42 6.75
N GLU A 227 15.42 19.78 7.82
CA GLU A 227 16.65 20.13 8.52
C GLU A 227 17.63 18.95 8.42
N ALA A 228 18.88 19.24 8.10
CA ALA A 228 19.91 18.23 8.11
C ALA A 228 20.07 17.63 9.53
N VAL A 229 20.20 16.30 9.60
CA VAL A 229 20.30 15.57 10.86
C VAL A 229 21.73 15.09 11.07
N LYS A 230 22.36 15.52 12.16
CA LYS A 230 23.64 14.97 12.62
C LYS A 230 23.41 13.68 13.38
N THR A 231 23.98 12.58 12.90
CA THR A 231 23.83 11.27 13.53
C THR A 231 24.97 10.33 13.15
N LYS A 232 25.20 9.31 13.99
CA LYS A 232 26.01 8.15 13.65
C LYS A 232 25.19 6.95 13.20
N HIS A 233 23.87 6.97 13.40
CA HIS A 233 23.00 5.84 13.13
C HIS A 233 21.76 6.26 12.35
N ILE A 234 21.48 5.51 11.28
CA ILE A 234 20.21 5.52 10.57
C ILE A 234 19.62 4.11 10.64
N ARG A 235 18.32 4.01 10.90
CA ARG A 235 17.56 2.77 10.84
C ARG A 235 16.43 2.89 9.84
N PHE A 236 16.28 1.88 8.99
CA PHE A 236 15.08 1.63 8.20
C PHE A 236 14.35 0.43 8.82
N SER A 237 13.03 0.50 8.98
CA SER A 237 12.20 -0.59 9.49
C SER A 237 10.89 -0.71 8.71
N SER A 238 10.35 -1.91 8.60
CA SER A 238 9.06 -2.19 7.95
C SER A 238 8.34 -3.36 8.61
N HIS A 239 7.01 -3.29 8.63
CA HIS A 239 6.09 -4.34 9.06
C HIS A 239 5.50 -5.12 7.88
N ASN A 240 6.01 -4.90 6.66
CA ASN A 240 5.54 -5.60 5.47
C ASN A 240 5.45 -7.11 5.73
N ALA A 241 4.27 -7.68 5.49
CA ALA A 241 3.96 -9.04 5.92
C ALA A 241 4.90 -10.08 5.27
N ASN A 242 5.15 -9.92 3.96
CA ASN A 242 6.07 -10.76 3.22
C ASN A 242 7.51 -10.22 3.28
N HIS A 243 8.47 -11.06 2.90
CA HIS A 243 9.82 -10.58 2.60
C HIS A 243 9.81 -9.60 1.43
N PHE A 244 10.75 -8.66 1.42
CA PHE A 244 10.89 -7.67 0.36
C PHE A 244 12.36 -7.46 -0.01
N HIS A 245 12.57 -6.86 -1.18
CA HIS A 245 13.90 -6.54 -1.68
C HIS A 245 14.21 -5.08 -1.36
N ILE A 246 15.44 -4.82 -0.91
CA ILE A 246 16.08 -3.50 -1.04
C ILE A 246 17.26 -3.69 -1.98
N ARG A 247 17.22 -3.00 -3.12
CA ARG A 247 18.22 -3.10 -4.18
C ARG A 247 19.39 -2.18 -3.92
N GLU A 248 19.09 -0.95 -3.57
CA GLU A 248 20.09 0.07 -3.31
C GLU A 248 19.49 1.09 -2.33
N PHE A 249 20.26 1.48 -1.33
CA PHE A 249 19.88 2.41 -0.27
C PHE A 249 20.97 3.45 -0.13
N ARG A 250 20.61 4.71 -0.39
CA ARG A 250 21.54 5.82 -0.53
C ARG A 250 21.20 6.87 0.50
N ILE A 251 22.20 7.18 1.32
CA ILE A 251 22.13 8.21 2.35
C ILE A 251 23.11 9.29 1.91
N TYR A 252 22.62 10.46 1.51
CA TYR A 252 23.46 11.56 1.07
C TYR A 252 23.68 12.57 2.19
N GLU A 253 24.89 13.11 2.19
CA GLU A 253 25.24 14.26 3.00
C GLU A 253 24.37 15.48 2.63
N ALA A 254 24.15 16.36 3.60
CA ALA A 254 23.38 17.58 3.39
C ALA A 254 24.04 18.48 2.34
N SER A 255 23.25 18.91 1.35
CA SER A 255 23.69 19.79 0.28
C SER A 255 23.12 21.18 0.48
N SER A 256 23.96 22.21 0.44
CA SER A 256 23.55 23.61 0.62
C SER A 256 22.60 24.14 -0.46
N ASN A 257 22.50 23.47 -1.60
CA ASN A 257 21.56 23.79 -2.67
C ASN A 257 20.33 22.86 -2.70
N CYS A 258 20.24 21.90 -1.77
CA CYS A 258 19.14 20.93 -1.67
C CYS A 258 18.89 20.09 -2.94
N ASN A 259 19.89 19.97 -3.81
CA ASN A 259 19.78 19.17 -5.04
C ASN A 259 20.21 17.73 -4.78
N TYR A 260 19.30 16.81 -5.08
CA TYR A 260 19.50 15.37 -4.94
C TYR A 260 19.05 14.64 -6.22
N PRO A 261 19.44 13.37 -6.43
CA PRO A 261 19.06 12.62 -7.62
C PRO A 261 17.54 12.41 -7.70
N GLU A 262 16.92 12.78 -8.82
CA GLU A 262 15.48 12.56 -9.06
C GLU A 262 15.20 11.19 -9.70
N ASP A 263 16.12 10.67 -10.52
CA ASP A 263 16.03 9.33 -11.09
C ASP A 263 16.57 8.29 -10.10
N ILE A 264 15.71 7.93 -9.13
CA ILE A 264 16.01 7.01 -8.02
C ILE A 264 16.49 5.65 -8.56
N LEU A 265 15.94 5.20 -9.69
CA LEU A 265 16.21 3.89 -10.28
C LEU A 265 17.53 3.81 -11.05
N SER A 266 18.23 4.94 -11.23
CA SER A 266 19.48 5.00 -11.98
C SER A 266 20.65 4.37 -11.23
N ASN A 267 21.47 3.56 -11.92
CA ASN A 267 22.81 3.19 -11.43
C ASN A 267 23.76 4.40 -11.36
N ASN A 268 23.44 5.51 -12.04
CA ASN A 268 24.24 6.72 -12.05
C ASN A 268 23.72 7.79 -11.08
N ALA A 269 22.76 7.48 -10.21
CA ALA A 269 22.16 8.44 -9.27
C ALA A 269 23.23 9.20 -8.47
N ASP A 270 24.23 8.50 -7.93
CA ASP A 270 25.36 9.09 -7.18
C ASP A 270 26.16 10.15 -7.94
N ASN A 271 26.20 10.05 -9.27
CA ASN A 271 26.99 10.94 -10.13
C ASN A 271 26.13 11.97 -10.88
N SER A 272 24.81 11.94 -10.68
CA SER A 272 23.86 12.81 -11.39
C SER A 272 23.90 14.27 -10.90
N VAL A 273 24.35 14.48 -9.66
CA VAL A 273 24.53 15.80 -9.05
C VAL A 273 25.98 15.93 -8.59
N ALA A 274 26.66 16.98 -9.04
CA ALA A 274 28.07 17.20 -8.74
C ALA A 274 28.29 17.51 -7.25
N GLY A 275 29.28 16.83 -6.65
CA GLY A 275 29.71 17.10 -5.28
C GLY A 275 28.88 16.40 -4.19
N LEU A 276 27.89 15.58 -4.56
CA LEU A 276 27.19 14.74 -3.58
C LEU A 276 28.10 13.63 -3.05
N ASN A 277 27.99 13.38 -1.75
CA ASN A 277 28.67 12.30 -1.06
C ASN A 277 27.62 11.27 -0.60
N ASN A 278 27.71 10.03 -1.10
CA ASN A 278 26.86 8.92 -0.67
C ASN A 278 27.51 8.20 0.51
N LEU A 279 27.01 8.51 1.71
CA LEU A 279 27.51 8.02 2.99
C LEU A 279 27.29 6.52 3.17
N SER A 280 26.31 5.93 2.47
CA SER A 280 26.08 4.48 2.48
C SER A 280 27.20 3.69 1.80
N LYS A 281 28.05 4.36 1.02
CA LYS A 281 29.20 3.75 0.31
C LYS A 281 30.53 4.03 1.00
N ASP A 282 30.52 4.71 2.14
CA ASP A 282 31.71 4.90 2.95
C ASP A 282 32.28 3.53 3.35
N SER A 283 33.56 3.31 3.07
CA SER A 283 34.25 2.06 3.47
C SER A 283 34.24 1.78 4.98
N GLN A 284 33.96 2.78 5.81
CA GLN A 284 33.90 2.67 7.27
C GLN A 284 32.47 2.50 7.81
N VAL A 285 31.43 2.60 6.97
CA VAL A 285 30.06 2.35 7.42
C VAL A 285 29.88 0.87 7.72
N THR A 286 29.26 0.57 8.85
CA THR A 286 28.81 -0.78 9.18
C THR A 286 27.33 -0.87 8.86
N ILE A 287 26.95 -1.81 7.98
CA ILE A 287 25.55 -2.06 7.64
C ILE A 287 25.13 -3.41 8.22
N THR A 288 24.05 -3.41 9.01
CA THR A 288 23.48 -4.64 9.60
C THR A 288 22.00 -4.76 9.25
N SER A 289 21.43 -5.95 9.47
CA SER A 289 20.02 -6.23 9.18
C SER A 289 19.43 -7.18 10.22
N SER A 290 18.11 -7.16 10.34
CA SER A 290 17.32 -8.09 11.17
C SER A 290 17.46 -9.56 10.77
N GLY A 291 17.85 -9.81 9.52
CA GLY A 291 17.90 -11.14 8.93
C GLY A 291 17.93 -11.08 7.41
N VAL A 292 18.00 -12.26 6.80
CA VAL A 292 18.02 -12.45 5.35
C VAL A 292 17.13 -13.62 4.97
N LEU A 293 16.53 -13.58 3.78
CA LEU A 293 15.76 -14.72 3.25
C LEU A 293 16.66 -15.96 3.09
N ASN A 294 17.89 -15.75 2.60
CA ASN A 294 18.97 -16.73 2.54
C ASN A 294 20.32 -16.02 2.26
N ASP A 295 21.43 -16.75 2.34
CA ASP A 295 22.79 -16.20 2.23
C ASP A 295 23.11 -15.50 0.89
N THR A 296 22.33 -15.76 -0.17
CA THR A 296 22.50 -15.08 -1.47
C THR A 296 22.07 -13.61 -1.41
N TYR A 297 21.14 -13.27 -0.51
CA TYR A 297 20.51 -11.95 -0.42
C TYR A 297 21.00 -11.17 0.80
N ASN A 298 22.32 -11.11 0.98
CA ASN A 298 22.92 -10.51 2.16
C ASN A 298 23.05 -8.99 2.08
N VAL A 299 23.38 -8.39 3.23
CA VAL A 299 23.41 -6.93 3.47
C VAL A 299 24.42 -6.18 2.59
N ASN A 300 25.43 -6.85 2.02
CA ASN A 300 26.45 -6.20 1.19
C ASN A 300 25.90 -5.64 -0.12
N ALA A 301 24.73 -6.13 -0.56
CA ALA A 301 24.07 -5.67 -1.78
C ALA A 301 23.33 -4.33 -1.60
N ILE A 302 23.24 -3.77 -0.39
CA ILE A 302 22.40 -2.60 -0.10
C ILE A 302 22.98 -1.30 -0.63
N ALA A 303 24.31 -1.21 -0.74
CA ALA A 303 25.00 0.00 -1.17
C ALA A 303 26.20 -0.34 -2.08
N ASP A 304 26.05 -1.37 -2.91
CA ASP A 304 27.09 -1.78 -3.86
C ASP A 304 27.10 -0.94 -5.15
N GLY A 305 26.16 0.00 -5.29
CA GLY A 305 26.00 0.86 -6.46
C GLY A 305 25.34 0.16 -7.64
N SER A 306 24.71 -1.00 -7.44
CA SER A 306 24.05 -1.79 -8.46
C SER A 306 22.56 -1.96 -8.14
N THR A 307 21.72 -1.52 -9.06
CA THR A 307 20.27 -1.78 -9.00
C THR A 307 19.89 -3.21 -9.38
N ALA A 308 20.87 -4.07 -9.73
CA ALA A 308 20.63 -5.46 -10.14
C ALA A 308 20.66 -6.45 -8.97
N THR A 309 21.41 -6.13 -7.93
CA THR A 309 21.57 -6.89 -6.68
C THR A 309 20.54 -6.45 -5.65
N SER A 310 20.35 -7.24 -4.60
CA SER A 310 19.43 -6.88 -3.51
C SER A 310 19.75 -7.61 -2.22
N TRP A 311 19.62 -6.91 -1.09
CA TRP A 311 19.27 -7.55 0.16
C TRP A 311 17.79 -7.95 0.13
N VAL A 312 17.46 -9.09 0.71
CA VAL A 312 16.08 -9.57 0.84
C VAL A 312 15.86 -9.93 2.29
N SER A 313 14.88 -9.27 2.91
CA SER A 313 14.56 -9.46 4.32
C SER A 313 14.18 -10.92 4.63
N GLN A 314 14.26 -11.31 5.89
CA GLN A 314 13.60 -12.53 6.34
C GLN A 314 12.07 -12.44 6.15
N LYS A 315 11.37 -13.59 6.27
CA LYS A 315 9.91 -13.64 6.18
C LYS A 315 9.23 -13.13 7.46
N GLU A 316 9.64 -13.67 8.60
CA GLU A 316 8.98 -13.45 9.88
C GLU A 316 9.61 -12.33 10.72
N GLY A 317 8.79 -11.69 11.53
CA GLY A 317 9.22 -10.64 12.46
C GLY A 317 9.47 -9.28 11.80
N GLU A 318 9.89 -8.33 12.63
CA GLU A 318 10.23 -6.97 12.22
C GLU A 318 11.45 -6.98 11.30
N LYS A 319 11.37 -6.22 10.20
CA LYS A 319 12.38 -6.19 9.14
C LYS A 319 13.08 -4.86 9.20
N TRP A 320 14.40 -4.85 9.43
CA TRP A 320 15.14 -3.60 9.57
C TRP A 320 16.56 -3.67 8.98
N LEU A 321 17.07 -2.49 8.63
CA LEU A 321 18.44 -2.21 8.21
C LEU A 321 18.99 -1.09 9.09
N GLU A 322 20.25 -1.20 9.52
CA GLU A 322 20.93 -0.16 10.28
C GLU A 322 22.26 0.21 9.63
N PHE A 323 22.54 1.50 9.57
CA PHE A 323 23.80 2.08 9.09
C PHE A 323 24.48 2.78 10.26
N GLU A 324 25.71 2.38 10.58
CA GLU A 324 26.51 2.95 11.67
C GLU A 324 27.85 3.48 11.15
N TRP A 325 28.12 4.76 11.39
CA TRP A 325 29.41 5.40 11.05
C TRP A 325 30.26 5.63 12.32
N PRO A 326 31.60 5.62 12.20
CA PRO A 326 32.49 5.86 13.36
C PRO A 326 32.37 7.29 13.93
N SER A 327 32.04 8.27 13.08
CA SER A 327 31.83 9.68 13.42
C SER A 327 30.46 10.15 12.95
N GLU A 328 29.97 11.24 13.56
CA GLU A 328 28.72 11.86 13.12
C GLU A 328 28.81 12.27 11.66
N GLN A 329 27.73 12.03 10.94
CA GLN A 329 27.50 12.44 9.56
C GLN A 329 26.37 13.47 9.53
N ASN A 330 26.41 14.38 8.56
CA ASN A 330 25.39 15.39 8.37
C ASN A 330 24.41 14.95 7.26
N ILE A 331 23.33 14.27 7.63
CA ILE A 331 22.41 13.64 6.68
C ILE A 331 21.41 14.68 6.16
N GLY A 332 21.24 14.79 4.84
CA GLY A 332 20.23 15.68 4.26
C GLY A 332 19.21 14.98 3.35
N HIS A 333 19.52 13.77 2.88
CA HIS A 333 18.62 13.05 1.98
C HIS A 333 18.81 11.55 2.06
N ILE A 334 17.71 10.81 1.97
CA ILE A 334 17.70 9.34 1.98
C ILE A 334 16.80 8.86 0.84
N GLN A 335 17.32 8.00 -0.02
CA GLN A 335 16.52 7.33 -1.06
C GLN A 335 16.86 5.85 -1.16
N PHE A 336 15.89 5.05 -1.57
CA PHE A 336 16.11 3.62 -1.78
C PHE A 336 15.24 3.04 -2.88
N ILE A 337 15.70 1.91 -3.42
CA ILE A 337 15.01 1.11 -4.42
C ILE A 337 14.54 -0.19 -3.76
N ASN A 338 13.29 -0.57 -3.99
CA ASN A 338 12.70 -1.79 -3.46
C ASN A 338 12.01 -2.63 -4.54
N GLY A 339 11.66 -3.87 -4.19
CA GLY A 339 11.04 -4.85 -5.10
C GLY A 339 11.97 -5.34 -6.22
N TRP A 340 11.42 -6.09 -7.17
CA TRP A 340 12.19 -6.59 -8.33
C TRP A 340 11.39 -6.57 -9.63
N GLN A 341 12.11 -6.42 -10.75
CA GLN A 341 11.52 -6.33 -12.08
C GLN A 341 11.45 -7.68 -12.79
N SER A 342 10.29 -7.98 -13.37
CA SER A 342 10.07 -9.04 -14.35
C SER A 342 9.52 -8.41 -15.63
N GLY A 343 10.35 -8.28 -16.66
CA GLY A 343 9.99 -7.49 -17.84
C GLY A 343 9.71 -6.03 -17.46
N THR A 344 8.49 -5.56 -17.70
CA THR A 344 8.06 -4.20 -17.32
C THR A 344 7.41 -4.12 -15.94
N ASN A 345 7.15 -5.26 -15.29
CA ASN A 345 6.38 -5.31 -14.05
C ASN A 345 7.29 -5.30 -12.84
N TRP A 346 6.91 -4.52 -11.83
CA TRP A 346 7.53 -4.55 -10.51
C TRP A 346 6.77 -5.52 -9.60
N ASN A 347 7.52 -6.24 -8.77
CA ASN A 347 7.03 -7.28 -7.88
C ASN A 347 7.55 -7.02 -6.48
N THR A 348 6.80 -7.49 -5.47
CA THR A 348 7.14 -7.42 -4.04
C THR A 348 7.55 -6.03 -3.56
N LEU A 349 6.81 -5.01 -4.03
CA LEU A 349 6.95 -3.63 -3.56
C LEU A 349 6.51 -3.55 -2.09
N ILE A 350 7.21 -2.76 -1.30
CA ILE A 350 6.89 -2.56 0.12
C ILE A 350 5.65 -1.69 0.28
N SER A 351 4.77 -2.06 1.21
CA SER A 351 3.56 -1.29 1.55
C SER A 351 3.78 -0.26 2.66
N ASP A 352 4.79 -0.45 3.50
CA ASP A 352 5.10 0.46 4.59
C ASP A 352 6.60 0.50 4.90
N TYR A 353 7.06 1.62 5.43
CA TYR A 353 8.36 1.74 6.06
C TYR A 353 8.45 2.98 6.97
N LYS A 354 9.46 2.95 7.83
CA LYS A 354 9.90 4.07 8.65
C LYS A 354 11.42 4.18 8.60
N ILE A 355 11.91 5.42 8.59
CA ILE A 355 13.33 5.78 8.62
C ILE A 355 13.56 6.65 9.85
N GLU A 356 14.52 6.28 10.67
CA GLU A 356 14.83 6.96 11.93
C GLU A 356 16.32 7.29 12.02
N ALA A 357 16.64 8.42 12.63
CA ALA A 357 18.00 8.81 13.01
C ALA A 357 18.16 8.75 14.53
N PHE A 358 19.32 8.26 15.01
CA PHE A 358 19.61 8.25 16.44
C PHE A 358 20.26 9.56 16.90
N VAL A 359 19.48 10.41 17.55
CA VAL A 359 19.87 11.75 17.99
C VAL A 359 19.60 11.89 19.49
N ASN A 360 20.55 12.46 20.25
CA ASN A 360 20.39 12.69 21.70
C ASN A 360 19.92 11.46 22.49
N ASN A 361 20.47 10.29 22.13
CA ASN A 361 20.15 8.99 22.74
C ASN A 361 18.69 8.52 22.53
N GLN A 362 18.05 8.98 21.46
CA GLN A 362 16.69 8.61 21.06
C GLN A 362 16.61 8.42 19.54
N TRP A 363 15.70 7.53 19.11
CA TRP A 363 15.34 7.42 17.69
C TRP A 363 14.32 8.50 17.34
N VAL A 364 14.59 9.26 16.29
CA VAL A 364 13.73 10.31 15.76
C VAL A 364 13.36 9.94 14.33
N GLU A 365 12.07 9.95 14.01
CA GLU A 365 11.59 9.69 12.65
C GLU A 365 12.03 10.82 11.71
N VAL A 366 12.63 10.46 10.57
CA VAL A 366 13.10 11.38 9.54
C VAL A 366 12.43 11.13 8.19
N GLY A 367 11.64 10.05 8.07
CA GLY A 367 10.83 9.76 6.89
C GLY A 367 10.03 8.49 7.08
N SER A 368 8.84 8.43 6.49
CA SER A 368 7.96 7.26 6.56
C SER A 368 7.02 7.21 5.37
N TYR A 369 6.41 6.05 5.20
CA TYR A 369 5.30 5.85 4.28
C TYR A 369 4.49 4.65 4.78
N ASP A 370 3.16 4.78 4.81
CA ASP A 370 2.25 3.65 4.94
C ASP A 370 1.19 3.81 3.85
N VAL A 371 1.05 2.80 3.00
CA VAL A 371 0.08 2.83 1.91
C VAL A 371 -1.35 2.99 2.41
N LYS A 372 -1.68 2.53 3.62
CA LYS A 372 -3.04 2.62 4.18
C LYS A 372 -3.45 4.06 4.52
N ASP A 373 -2.49 4.98 4.65
CA ASP A 373 -2.81 6.39 4.95
C ASP A 373 -3.55 7.05 3.78
N GLU A 374 -3.31 6.60 2.55
CA GLU A 374 -3.89 7.17 1.32
C GLU A 374 -4.70 6.14 0.50
N TYR A 375 -4.33 4.85 0.53
CA TYR A 375 -4.89 3.79 -0.30
C TYR A 375 -5.32 2.60 0.58
N ASP A 376 -6.45 2.76 1.26
CA ASP A 376 -7.12 1.67 2.00
C ASP A 376 -8.51 1.39 1.38
N PHE A 377 -8.58 0.35 0.55
CA PHE A 377 -9.80 -0.03 -0.17
C PHE A 377 -10.88 -0.64 0.72
N SER A 378 -10.69 -0.71 2.04
CA SER A 378 -11.75 -1.07 3.01
C SER A 378 -12.54 0.15 3.51
N THR A 379 -11.98 1.35 3.33
CA THR A 379 -12.58 2.60 3.80
C THR A 379 -13.65 3.11 2.83
N ASP A 380 -13.30 3.18 1.55
CA ASP A 380 -14.12 3.71 0.46
C ASP A 380 -14.56 2.66 -0.55
N TYR A 381 -15.68 2.91 -1.22
CA TYR A 381 -16.17 2.04 -2.30
C TYR A 381 -15.46 2.38 -3.60
N HIS A 382 -14.86 1.36 -4.22
CA HIS A 382 -14.20 1.46 -5.50
C HIS A 382 -14.90 0.62 -6.56
N LYS A 383 -14.62 0.93 -7.82
CA LYS A 383 -15.24 0.32 -8.98
C LYS A 383 -14.26 -0.59 -9.71
N TYR A 384 -14.66 -1.85 -9.86
CA TYR A 384 -13.87 -2.89 -10.50
C TYR A 384 -14.59 -3.34 -11.77
N GLY A 385 -13.93 -3.17 -12.92
CA GLY A 385 -14.55 -3.34 -14.23
C GLY A 385 -13.76 -4.29 -15.14
N MET A 386 -14.47 -5.01 -16.01
CA MET A 386 -13.87 -5.83 -17.06
C MET A 386 -14.67 -5.73 -18.36
N ASP A 387 -14.03 -5.26 -19.42
CA ASP A 387 -14.53 -5.37 -20.80
C ASP A 387 -13.99 -6.68 -21.39
N TRP A 388 -14.87 -7.64 -21.58
CA TRP A 388 -14.57 -8.95 -22.13
C TRP A 388 -15.19 -9.13 -23.51
N SER A 389 -14.33 -9.26 -24.53
CA SER A 389 -14.71 -9.43 -25.93
C SER A 389 -14.04 -10.65 -26.56
N ALA A 390 -14.46 -11.02 -27.76
CA ALA A 390 -13.80 -12.06 -28.56
C ALA A 390 -12.34 -11.73 -28.92
N SER A 391 -11.94 -10.46 -28.91
CA SER A 391 -10.57 -10.03 -29.27
C SER A 391 -9.64 -9.84 -28.07
N GLY A 392 -10.18 -9.50 -26.92
CA GLY A 392 -9.40 -9.05 -25.78
C GLY A 392 -10.22 -8.87 -24.52
N ILE A 393 -9.52 -8.83 -23.39
CA ILE A 393 -10.04 -8.53 -22.07
C ILE A 393 -9.30 -7.31 -21.55
N LYS A 394 -10.03 -6.28 -21.12
CA LYS A 394 -9.51 -5.07 -20.48
C LYS A 394 -10.05 -4.98 -19.06
N PHE A 395 -9.17 -4.69 -18.11
CA PHE A 395 -9.52 -4.55 -16.70
C PHE A 395 -9.37 -3.10 -16.25
N TYR A 396 -10.32 -2.63 -15.45
CA TYR A 396 -10.42 -1.26 -14.99
C TYR A 396 -10.56 -1.19 -13.47
N PHE A 397 -9.90 -0.20 -12.89
CA PHE A 397 -10.06 0.19 -11.49
C PHE A 397 -10.38 1.68 -11.42
N ASP A 398 -11.54 2.03 -10.86
CA ASP A 398 -12.09 3.39 -10.86
C ASP A 398 -12.04 4.05 -12.25
N ASP A 399 -12.56 3.33 -13.25
CA ASP A 399 -12.57 3.68 -14.68
C ASP A 399 -11.20 3.72 -15.37
N LYS A 400 -10.08 3.71 -14.63
CA LYS A 400 -8.73 3.68 -15.21
C LYS A 400 -8.40 2.29 -15.73
N LEU A 401 -7.96 2.18 -16.98
CA LEU A 401 -7.43 0.92 -17.51
C LEU A 401 -6.16 0.53 -16.75
N ILE A 402 -6.15 -0.66 -16.14
CA ILE A 402 -4.98 -1.19 -15.43
C ILE A 402 -4.30 -2.32 -16.20
N ARG A 403 -5.02 -3.02 -17.09
CA ARG A 403 -4.48 -4.16 -17.83
C ARG A 403 -5.27 -4.49 -19.08
N THR A 404 -4.57 -4.95 -20.12
CA THR A 404 -5.16 -5.55 -21.33
C THR A 404 -4.49 -6.89 -21.62
N ILE A 405 -5.29 -7.93 -21.89
CA ILE A 405 -4.80 -9.23 -22.37
C ILE A 405 -5.58 -9.66 -23.64
N PRO A 406 -4.98 -10.41 -24.57
CA PRO A 406 -5.70 -10.97 -25.71
C PRO A 406 -6.69 -12.04 -25.24
N ASN A 407 -7.85 -12.17 -25.89
CA ASN A 407 -8.77 -13.28 -25.63
C ASN A 407 -8.71 -14.29 -26.77
N ASN A 408 -8.20 -15.48 -26.45
CA ASN A 408 -8.08 -16.59 -27.40
C ASN A 408 -8.61 -17.92 -26.82
N LEU A 409 -9.14 -17.90 -25.59
CA LEU A 409 -9.43 -19.10 -24.80
C LEU A 409 -10.81 -19.07 -24.14
N CYS A 410 -11.41 -17.90 -23.90
CA CYS A 410 -12.66 -17.78 -23.15
C CYS A 410 -13.80 -17.29 -24.03
N ASP A 411 -14.78 -18.15 -24.30
CA ASP A 411 -15.91 -17.87 -25.19
C ASP A 411 -17.27 -18.40 -24.71
N GLU A 412 -17.32 -19.07 -23.56
CA GLU A 412 -18.56 -19.60 -22.97
C GLU A 412 -19.27 -18.60 -22.08
N GLU A 413 -20.57 -18.77 -21.83
CA GLU A 413 -21.23 -17.98 -20.80
C GLU A 413 -20.83 -18.42 -19.39
N LEU A 414 -20.58 -17.45 -18.50
CA LEU A 414 -20.10 -17.66 -17.14
C LEU A 414 -21.08 -17.07 -16.12
N ASN A 415 -21.14 -17.64 -14.92
CA ASN A 415 -21.80 -17.01 -13.78
C ASN A 415 -20.88 -15.94 -13.20
N ILE A 416 -21.46 -14.87 -12.65
CA ILE A 416 -20.73 -13.92 -11.81
C ILE A 416 -20.65 -14.49 -10.40
N TYR A 417 -19.47 -14.39 -9.78
CA TYR A 417 -19.22 -14.78 -8.40
C TYR A 417 -18.75 -13.58 -7.57
N LEU A 418 -19.21 -13.55 -6.32
CA LEU A 418 -18.71 -12.67 -5.26
C LEU A 418 -18.26 -13.54 -4.09
N SER A 419 -17.05 -13.29 -3.59
CA SER A 419 -16.41 -14.16 -2.61
C SER A 419 -15.49 -13.37 -1.69
N LEU A 420 -15.61 -13.61 -0.38
CA LEU A 420 -14.59 -13.22 0.59
C LEU A 420 -13.87 -14.48 1.10
N ALA A 421 -12.56 -14.60 0.94
CA ALA A 421 -11.78 -15.72 1.46
C ALA A 421 -10.78 -15.27 2.54
N ILE A 422 -10.36 -16.22 3.38
CA ILE A 422 -9.14 -16.10 4.21
C ILE A 422 -8.05 -16.98 3.60
N LEU A 423 -6.89 -16.39 3.30
CA LEU A 423 -5.81 -16.97 2.53
C LEU A 423 -4.45 -16.50 3.06
N GLU A 424 -3.52 -17.43 3.31
CA GLU A 424 -2.16 -17.09 3.76
C GLU A 424 -1.38 -16.28 2.73
N HIS A 425 -1.67 -16.46 1.44
CA HIS A 425 -1.01 -15.70 0.37
C HIS A 425 -1.61 -14.30 0.17
N ALA A 426 -2.76 -14.01 0.77
CA ALA A 426 -3.39 -12.68 0.78
C ALA A 426 -2.87 -11.79 1.93
N GLY A 427 -1.82 -12.24 2.62
CA GLY A 427 -1.20 -11.56 3.76
C GLY A 427 -1.28 -12.38 5.06
N GLU A 428 -0.68 -11.84 6.12
CA GLU A 428 -0.73 -12.43 7.45
C GLU A 428 -2.17 -12.59 7.92
N VAL A 429 -2.54 -13.81 8.35
CA VAL A 429 -3.88 -14.13 8.86
C VAL A 429 -3.89 -13.93 10.37
N THR A 430 -4.70 -12.98 10.84
CA THR A 430 -4.86 -12.67 12.26
C THR A 430 -6.34 -12.56 12.64
N ASP A 431 -6.62 -12.46 13.94
CA ASP A 431 -7.98 -12.29 14.46
C ASP A 431 -8.62 -10.96 14.05
N ALA A 432 -7.85 -10.02 13.48
CA ALA A 432 -8.37 -8.76 12.96
C ALA A 432 -9.37 -8.95 11.81
N ALA A 433 -9.36 -10.11 11.13
CA ALA A 433 -10.35 -10.42 10.10
C ALA A 433 -11.74 -10.76 10.69
N ASP A 434 -11.86 -11.07 11.98
CA ASP A 434 -13.14 -11.43 12.58
C ASP A 434 -14.11 -10.25 12.61
N GLY A 435 -15.31 -10.44 12.07
CA GLY A 435 -16.34 -9.40 11.96
C GLY A 435 -16.12 -8.41 10.82
N THR A 436 -15.05 -8.55 10.04
CA THR A 436 -14.86 -7.77 8.81
C THR A 436 -15.77 -8.29 7.68
N SER A 437 -16.00 -7.45 6.67
CA SER A 437 -16.79 -7.84 5.50
C SER A 437 -16.38 -7.09 4.24
N MET A 438 -16.39 -7.81 3.12
CA MET A 438 -16.42 -7.21 1.79
C MET A 438 -17.85 -6.70 1.58
N LYS A 439 -18.01 -5.41 1.27
CA LYS A 439 -19.33 -4.80 1.10
C LYS A 439 -19.54 -4.34 -0.33
N ILE A 440 -20.54 -4.91 -1.00
CA ILE A 440 -20.82 -4.67 -2.42
C ILE A 440 -22.08 -3.83 -2.53
N ASP A 441 -21.95 -2.67 -3.19
CA ASP A 441 -23.00 -1.70 -3.50
C ASP A 441 -23.87 -2.20 -4.65
N TYR A 442 -23.24 -2.59 -5.76
CA TYR A 442 -23.94 -3.17 -6.90
C TYR A 442 -23.06 -4.09 -7.72
N VAL A 443 -23.72 -4.92 -8.55
CA VAL A 443 -23.12 -5.62 -9.69
C VAL A 443 -23.92 -5.31 -10.95
N ARG A 444 -23.24 -5.02 -12.05
CA ARG A 444 -23.86 -4.66 -13.34
C ARG A 444 -23.18 -5.37 -14.51
N TYR A 445 -24.00 -5.70 -15.50
CA TYR A 445 -23.59 -6.29 -16.76
C TYR A 445 -24.16 -5.51 -17.95
N TYR A 446 -23.30 -5.26 -18.92
CA TYR A 446 -23.60 -4.44 -20.09
C TYR A 446 -23.21 -5.12 -21.39
N LYS A 447 -23.91 -4.76 -22.47
CA LYS A 447 -23.53 -5.09 -23.85
C LYS A 447 -23.17 -3.83 -24.62
N GLU A 448 -22.24 -3.94 -25.56
CA GLU A 448 -21.89 -2.84 -26.47
C GLU A 448 -23.13 -2.42 -27.30
N LYS A 449 -23.20 -1.13 -27.64
CA LYS A 449 -24.34 -0.50 -28.33
C LYS A 449 -24.51 -0.88 -29.80
#